data_AF-A0A0A9Y789-F1
#
_entry.id   AF-A0A0A9Y789-F1
#
_cell.length_a   1.000
_cell.length_b   1.000
_cell.length_c   1.000
_cell.angle_alpha   90.00
_cell.angle_beta   90.00
_cell.angle_gamma   90.00
#
_symmetry.space_group_name_H-M   'P 1'
#
loop_
_entity.id
_entity.type
_entity.pdbx_description
1 polymer ?
#
loop_
_entity_poly.entity_id
_entity_poly.type
_entity_poly.pdbx_seq_one_letter_code
_entity_poly.pdbx_strand_id
1 'polypeptide(L)'
;KFLVTGHTQNEGDNVHSVIERAVKRFKKSSPIYIPENYFSIITHAKKTDPKYFVQQIAHNEIFDLKKLTADLAIHENLVNEKGEKVPIAEICVIQTEKEKPGLFRYKTS
;
A
#
# COMPACT_ATOMS: atom_id res chain seq x y z
N LYS A 1 9.64 -23.40 -5.13
CA LYS A 1 8.18 -23.28 -5.34
C LYS A 1 7.91 -21.82 -5.69
N PHE A 2 7.67 -21.52 -6.96
CA PHE A 2 7.37 -20.15 -7.40
C PHE A 2 5.93 -19.79 -7.00
N LEU A 3 5.68 -18.51 -6.71
CA LEU A 3 4.35 -18.00 -6.41
C LEU A 3 3.44 -18.27 -7.61
N VAL A 4 2.42 -19.11 -7.41
CA VAL A 4 1.46 -19.48 -8.46
C VAL A 4 0.50 -18.31 -8.66
N THR A 5 0.44 -17.80 -9.88
CA THR A 5 -0.48 -16.74 -10.28
C THR A 5 -1.93 -17.18 -10.02
N GLY A 6 -2.68 -16.36 -9.29
CA GLY A 6 -4.11 -16.61 -8.99
C GLY A 6 -4.45 -17.11 -7.58
N HIS A 7 -3.47 -17.29 -6.70
CA HIS A 7 -3.70 -17.61 -5.27
C HIS A 7 -3.19 -16.53 -4.30
N THR A 8 -2.90 -15.34 -4.80
CA THR A 8 -2.67 -14.15 -3.96
C THR A 8 -4.00 -13.52 -3.59
N GLN A 9 -4.90 -14.28 -2.96
CA GLN A 9 -6.01 -13.66 -2.25
C GLN A 9 -5.41 -13.14 -0.95
N ASN A 10 -4.97 -11.88 -0.97
CA ASN A 10 -4.48 -11.27 0.24
C ASN A 10 -5.69 -11.11 1.17
N GLU A 11 -5.56 -11.37 2.46
CA GLU A 11 -6.70 -11.30 3.40
C GLU A 11 -7.39 -9.93 3.36
N GLY A 12 -6.61 -8.88 3.03
CA GLY A 12 -7.10 -7.54 2.77
C GLY A 12 -8.09 -7.43 1.60
N ASP A 13 -7.99 -8.24 0.55
CA ASP A 13 -8.83 -8.14 -0.65
C ASP A 13 -10.31 -8.39 -0.34
N ASN A 14 -10.57 -9.25 0.65
CA ASN A 14 -11.93 -9.51 1.13
C ASN A 14 -12.52 -8.25 1.81
N VAL A 15 -11.75 -7.61 2.69
CA VAL A 15 -12.18 -6.38 3.39
C VAL A 15 -12.49 -5.27 2.38
N HIS A 16 -11.60 -5.06 1.40
CA HIS A 16 -11.79 -4.08 0.34
C HIS A 16 -13.05 -4.36 -0.48
N SER A 17 -13.26 -5.62 -0.89
CA SER A 17 -14.43 -6.03 -1.68
C SER A 17 -15.76 -5.79 -0.93
N VAL A 18 -15.79 -6.07 0.37
CA VAL A 18 -16.99 -5.87 1.21
C VAL A 18 -17.30 -4.37 1.36
N ILE A 19 -16.28 -3.55 1.62
CA ILE A 19 -16.43 -2.09 1.73
C ILE A 19 -16.90 -1.50 0.41
N GLU A 20 -16.27 -1.87 -0.70
CA GLU A 20 -16.62 -1.36 -2.03
C GLU A 20 -18.08 -1.68 -2.38
N ARG A 21 -18.52 -2.91 -2.10
CA ARG A 21 -19.91 -3.32 -2.31
C ARG A 21 -20.89 -2.54 -1.44
N ALA A 22 -20.53 -2.24 -0.19
CA ALA A 22 -21.35 -1.44 0.72
C ALA A 22 -21.48 0.01 0.23
N VAL A 23 -20.36 0.64 -0.16
CA VAL A 23 -20.34 2.00 -0.74
C VAL A 23 -21.16 2.05 -2.03
N LYS A 24 -20.97 1.10 -2.96
CA LYS A 24 -21.74 1.03 -4.21
C LYS A 24 -23.24 0.90 -3.95
N ARG A 25 -23.63 0.11 -2.95
CA ARG A 25 -25.05 -0.02 -2.55
C ARG A 25 -25.59 1.29 -1.98
N PHE A 26 -24.86 1.91 -1.07
CA PHE A 26 -25.28 3.17 -0.45
C PHE A 26 -25.46 4.28 -1.48
N LYS A 27 -24.54 4.40 -2.44
CA LYS A 27 -24.62 5.36 -3.56
C LYS A 27 -25.87 5.22 -4.43
N LYS A 28 -26.52 4.06 -4.46
CA LYS A 28 -27.80 3.88 -5.18
C LYS A 28 -28.99 4.49 -4.43
N SER A 29 -28.92 4.56 -3.11
CA SER A 29 -29.99 5.11 -2.26
C SER A 29 -29.75 6.57 -1.87
N SER A 30 -28.49 6.98 -1.71
CA SER A 30 -28.14 8.32 -1.27
C SER A 30 -26.72 8.72 -1.74
N PRO A 31 -26.52 9.97 -2.16
CA PRO A 31 -25.19 10.51 -2.46
C PRO A 31 -24.31 10.61 -1.21
N ILE A 32 -22.99 10.60 -1.43
CA ILE A 32 -21.98 10.80 -0.38
C ILE A 32 -21.40 12.20 -0.55
N TYR A 33 -21.74 13.13 0.35
CA TYR A 33 -21.36 14.54 0.26
C TYR A 33 -20.09 14.90 1.03
N ILE A 34 -19.81 14.20 2.13
CA ILE A 34 -18.67 14.48 3.00
C ILE A 34 -17.90 13.19 3.32
N PRO A 35 -16.57 13.25 3.52
CA PRO A 35 -15.74 12.09 3.85
C PRO A 35 -16.22 11.33 5.09
N GLU A 36 -16.75 12.02 6.09
CA GLU A 36 -17.23 11.46 7.35
C GLU A 36 -18.38 10.46 7.13
N ASN A 37 -19.14 10.59 6.04
CA ASN A 37 -20.18 9.61 5.70
C ASN A 37 -19.59 8.23 5.37
N TYR A 38 -18.36 8.17 4.87
CA TYR A 38 -17.68 6.90 4.62
C TYR A 38 -17.40 6.15 5.92
N PHE A 39 -17.15 6.84 7.03
CA PHE A 39 -16.92 6.22 8.33
C PHE A 39 -18.07 5.27 8.71
N SER A 40 -19.29 5.79 8.65
CA SER A 40 -20.50 5.02 8.97
C SER A 40 -20.72 3.85 8.00
N ILE A 41 -20.48 4.06 6.71
CA ILE A 41 -20.64 3.03 5.67
C ILE A 41 -19.62 1.91 5.85
N ILE A 42 -18.36 2.24 6.11
CA ILE A 42 -17.27 1.27 6.27
C ILE A 42 -17.50 0.47 7.55
N THR A 43 -17.80 1.13 8.68
CA THR A 43 -18.07 0.47 9.96
C THR A 43 -19.20 -0.57 9.85
N HIS A 44 -20.23 -0.28 9.04
CA HIS A 44 -21.38 -1.16 8.80
C HIS A 44 -21.26 -2.04 7.54
N ALA A 45 -20.13 -2.03 6.84
CA ALA A 45 -19.95 -2.81 5.62
C ALA A 45 -19.97 -4.32 5.91
N LYS A 46 -19.36 -4.73 7.03
CA LYS A 46 -19.43 -6.10 7.54
C LYS A 46 -20.73 -6.29 8.33
N LYS A 47 -21.54 -7.26 7.88
CA LYS A 47 -22.81 -7.61 8.54
C LYS A 47 -22.64 -8.47 9.79
N THR A 48 -21.53 -9.22 9.85
CA THR A 48 -21.22 -10.14 10.94
C THR A 48 -20.31 -9.49 11.96
N ASP A 49 -20.52 -9.79 13.23
CA ASP A 49 -19.63 -9.33 14.29
C ASP A 49 -18.27 -10.06 14.25
N PRO A 50 -17.19 -9.43 14.74
CA PRO A 50 -17.11 -8.01 15.08
C PRO A 50 -17.11 -7.13 13.82
N LYS A 51 -17.78 -5.98 13.89
CA LYS A 51 -17.72 -4.93 12.86
C LYS A 51 -16.29 -4.41 12.67
N TYR A 52 -16.04 -3.72 11.56
CA TYR A 52 -14.74 -3.10 11.33
C TYR A 52 -14.49 -1.97 12.32
N PHE A 53 -13.32 -1.98 12.95
CA PHE A 53 -12.82 -0.83 13.67
C PHE A 53 -12.27 0.17 12.66
N VAL A 54 -12.92 1.33 12.55
CA VAL A 54 -12.49 2.41 11.66
C VAL A 54 -11.94 3.52 12.53
N GLN A 55 -10.73 3.97 12.24
CA GLN A 55 -10.13 5.14 12.87
C GLN A 55 -10.09 6.27 11.84
N GLN A 56 -10.71 7.40 12.18
CA GLN A 56 -10.57 8.62 11.39
C GLN A 56 -9.25 9.27 11.77
N ILE A 57 -8.42 9.55 10.77
CA ILE A 57 -7.16 10.26 10.92
C ILE A 57 -7.21 11.51 10.05
N ALA A 58 -6.65 12.59 10.54
CA ALA A 58 -6.50 13.82 9.80
C ALA A 58 -5.30 13.74 8.84
N HIS A 59 -5.32 14.54 7.78
CA HIS A 59 -4.25 14.54 6.77
C HIS A 59 -2.86 14.81 7.36
N ASN A 60 -2.78 15.64 8.42
CA ASN A 60 -1.53 15.95 9.11
C ASN A 60 -0.99 14.79 9.97
N GLU A 61 -1.81 13.78 10.25
CA GLU A 61 -1.39 12.54 10.93
C GLU A 61 -0.89 11.49 9.94
N ILE A 62 -1.17 11.66 8.64
CA ILE A 62 -0.66 10.79 7.59
C ILE A 62 0.79 11.18 7.31
N PHE A 63 1.67 10.19 7.40
CA PHE A 63 3.08 10.38 7.16
C PHE A 63 3.36 10.78 5.70
N ASP A 64 4.07 11.88 5.51
CA ASP A 64 4.35 12.44 4.19
C ASP A 64 5.49 11.67 3.51
N LEU A 65 5.11 10.71 2.67
CA LEU A 65 6.05 9.90 1.90
C LEU A 65 6.95 10.75 0.98
N LYS A 66 6.48 11.90 0.49
CA LYS A 66 7.30 12.76 -0.39
C LYS A 66 8.40 13.43 0.40
N LYS A 67 8.09 13.93 1.59
CA LYS A 67 9.10 14.47 2.52
C LYS A 67 10.09 13.39 2.91
N LEU A 68 9.62 12.20 3.27
CA LEU A 68 10.51 11.09 3.57
C LEU A 68 11.45 10.76 2.41
N THR A 69 10.95 10.69 1.17
CA THR A 69 11.81 10.41 0.02
C THR A 69 12.86 11.49 -0.22
N ALA A 70 12.54 12.76 0.08
CA ALA A 70 13.49 13.86 0.01
C ALA A 70 14.52 13.79 1.14
N ASP A 71 14.08 13.56 2.38
CA ASP A 71 14.94 13.46 3.57
C ASP A 71 15.91 12.27 3.48
N LEU A 72 15.44 11.14 2.94
CA LEU A 72 16.27 9.96 2.69
C LEU A 72 17.21 10.14 1.48
N ALA A 73 17.08 11.23 0.72
CA ALA A 73 17.86 11.54 -0.48
C ALA A 73 17.99 10.37 -1.47
N ILE A 74 16.97 9.52 -1.53
CA ILE A 74 16.98 8.24 -2.26
C ILE A 74 17.26 8.46 -3.76
N HIS A 75 16.77 9.56 -4.33
CA HIS A 75 16.93 9.87 -5.74
C HIS A 75 18.31 10.45 -6.10
N GLU A 76 19.01 11.06 -5.14
CA GLU A 76 20.23 11.82 -5.40
C GLU A 76 21.49 11.05 -4.99
N ASN A 77 21.40 10.27 -3.91
CA ASN A 77 22.56 9.64 -3.28
C ASN A 77 22.63 8.11 -3.45
N LEU A 78 21.65 7.48 -4.10
CA LEU A 78 21.70 6.04 -4.34
C LEU A 78 22.58 5.72 -5.56
N VAL A 79 23.88 5.58 -5.29
CA VAL A 79 24.88 5.13 -6.25
C VAL A 79 25.26 3.69 -6.00
N ASN A 80 25.57 2.96 -7.07
CA ASN A 80 26.13 1.61 -6.97
C ASN A 80 27.62 1.67 -6.58
N GLU A 81 28.25 0.51 -6.38
CA GLU A 81 29.69 0.40 -6.07
C GLU A 81 30.60 1.03 -7.14
N LYS A 82 30.08 1.30 -8.35
CA LYS A 82 30.78 1.94 -9.47
C LYS A 82 30.52 3.45 -9.57
N GLY A 83 29.73 4.02 -8.67
CA GLY A 83 29.37 5.45 -8.66
C GLY A 83 28.25 5.82 -9.65
N GLU A 84 27.59 4.86 -10.28
CA GLU A 84 26.48 5.10 -11.19
C GLU A 84 25.17 5.21 -10.41
N LYS A 85 24.28 6.12 -10.84
CA LYS A 85 22.96 6.27 -10.24
C LYS A 85 22.12 5.01 -10.44
N VAL A 86 21.53 4.51 -9.36
CA VAL A 86 20.66 3.32 -9.40
C VAL A 86 19.25 3.75 -9.85
N PRO A 87 18.74 3.24 -11.00
CA PRO A 87 17.40 3.58 -11.47
C PRO A 87 16.35 2.75 -10.71
N ILE A 88 15.96 3.22 -9.52
CA ILE A 88 15.03 2.49 -8.62
C ILE A 88 13.71 2.14 -9.31
N ALA A 89 13.20 3.02 -10.17
CA ALA A 89 11.95 2.80 -10.90
C ALA A 89 12.03 1.65 -11.92
N GLU A 90 13.23 1.27 -12.34
CA GLU A 90 13.46 0.21 -13.34
C GLU A 90 13.85 -1.13 -12.71
N ILE A 91 14.06 -1.18 -11.39
CA ILE A 91 14.43 -2.42 -10.69
C ILE A 91 13.23 -3.37 -10.69
N CYS A 92 13.41 -4.54 -11.29
CA CYS A 92 12.40 -5.60 -11.29
C CYS A 92 12.66 -6.67 -10.22
N VAL A 93 13.93 -6.87 -9.85
CA VAL A 93 14.33 -7.90 -8.89
C VAL A 93 15.42 -7.36 -7.96
N ILE A 94 15.26 -7.60 -6.65
CA ILE A 94 16.28 -7.37 -5.64
C ILE A 94 16.65 -8.71 -5.02
N GLN A 95 17.92 -9.06 -5.08
CA GLN A 95 18.49 -10.25 -4.46
C GLN A 95 19.29 -9.85 -3.22
N THR A 96 19.07 -10.58 -2.13
CA THR A 96 19.81 -10.48 -0.88
C THR A 96 20.34 -11.86 -0.49
N GLU A 97 21.53 -11.91 0.10
CA GLU A 97 22.18 -13.14 0.56
C GLU A 97 22.37 -13.05 2.08
N LYS A 98 21.96 -14.10 2.82
CA LYS A 98 22.11 -14.15 4.28
C LYS A 98 23.57 -14.08 4.73
N GLU A 99 24.48 -14.57 3.89
CA GLU A 99 25.92 -14.61 4.12
C GLU A 99 26.58 -13.23 4.01
N LYS A 100 25.93 -12.28 3.33
CA LYS A 100 26.42 -10.91 3.12
C LYS A 100 25.33 -9.89 3.45
N PRO A 101 24.97 -9.73 4.74
CA PRO A 101 24.00 -8.73 5.16
C PRO A 101 24.52 -7.33 4.80
N GLY A 102 23.76 -6.60 3.97
CA GLY A 102 24.12 -5.26 3.50
C GLY A 102 24.46 -5.16 2.01
N LEU A 103 24.66 -6.29 1.31
CA LEU A 103 24.82 -6.30 -0.15
C LEU A 103 23.47 -6.52 -0.84
N PHE A 104 23.02 -5.51 -1.58
CA PHE A 104 21.82 -5.58 -2.40
C PHE A 104 22.21 -5.66 -3.87
N ARG A 105 21.84 -6.76 -4.53
CA ARG A 105 21.99 -6.89 -5.99
C ARG A 105 20.65 -6.61 -6.64
N TYR A 106 20.63 -5.83 -7.71
CA TYR A 106 19.41 -5.49 -8.43
C TYR A 106 19.52 -5.84 -9.91
N LYS A 107 18.38 -6.15 -10.53
CA LYS A 107 18.27 -6.37 -11.97
C LYS A 107 17.19 -5.44 -12.55
N THR A 108 17.56 -4.74 -13.62
CA THR A 108 16.67 -3.95 -14.49
C THR A 108 16.46 -4.74 -15.77
N SER A 109 15.22 -5.18 -16.05
CA SER A 109 14.81 -6.08 -17.16
C SER A 109 15.59 -7.41 -17.29
#